data_AF-A0AAV1Z5L7-F1
#
_entry.id   AF-A0AAV1Z5L7-F1
#
_cell.length_a   1.000
_cell.length_b   1.000
_cell.length_c   1.000
_cell.angle_alpha   90.00
_cell.angle_beta   90.00
_cell.angle_gamma   90.00
#
_symmetry.space_group_name_H-M   'P 1'
#
loop_
_entity.id
_entity.type
_entity.pdbx_description
1 polymer ?
#
loop_
_entity_poly.entity_id
_entity_poly.type
_entity_poly.pdbx_seq_one_letter_code
_entity_poly.pdbx_strand_id
1 'polypeptide(L)'
;MANAEVQLSDYREVLWALKNSDPDAKCFYSQPDVLVERTVKEIFPLVVLDKEKLENEIEKLRQRIEEKSREVEQFRTTFNIQLLSEEQSQAI
;
A
#
# COMPACT_ATOMS: atom_id res chain seq x y z
N MET A 1 -6.78 1.07 -1.01
CA MET A 1 -5.86 1.81 -0.12
C MET A 1 -5.87 1.26 1.30
N ALA A 2 -7.04 1.08 1.92
CA ALA A 2 -7.15 0.50 3.27
C ALA A 2 -6.30 -0.77 3.49
N ASN A 3 -6.29 -1.70 2.53
CA ASN A 3 -5.50 -2.94 2.65
C ASN A 3 -3.97 -2.70 2.62
N ALA A 4 -3.48 -1.73 1.83
CA ALA A 4 -2.04 -1.47 1.69
C ALA A 4 -1.48 -0.72 2.91
N GLU A 5 -2.28 0.17 3.51
CA GLU A 5 -1.90 0.88 4.74
C GLU A 5 -1.85 -0.06 5.95
N VAL A 6 -2.77 -1.03 6.03
CA VAL A 6 -2.73 -2.11 7.03
C VAL A 6 -1.48 -2.95 6.86
N GLN A 7 -1.17 -3.40 5.64
CA GLN A 7 0.05 -4.17 5.37
C GLN A 7 1.32 -3.41 5.75
N LEU A 8 1.39 -2.09 5.54
CA LEU A 8 2.52 -1.28 6.01
C LEU A 8 2.65 -1.25 7.54
N SER A 9 1.53 -1.23 8.26
CA SER A 9 1.53 -1.34 9.72
C SER A 9 2.09 -2.70 10.15
N ASP A 10 1.61 -3.77 9.53
CA ASP A 10 2.06 -5.14 9.82
C ASP A 10 3.57 -5.28 9.58
N TYR A 11 4.08 -4.78 8.45
CA TYR A 11 5.52 -4.77 8.18
C TYR A 11 6.32 -4.02 9.26
N ARG A 12 5.81 -2.90 9.78
CA ARG A 12 6.47 -2.12 10.85
C ARG A 12 6.52 -2.91 12.15
N GLU A 13 5.43 -3.57 12.53
CA GLU A 13 5.36 -4.40 13.74
C GLU A 13 6.30 -5.61 13.64
N VAL A 14 6.32 -6.29 12.50
CA VAL A 14 7.24 -7.41 12.23
C VAL A 14 8.69 -6.95 12.31
N LEU A 15 9.05 -5.84 11.66
CA LEU A 15 10.42 -5.31 11.73
C LEU A 15 10.82 -4.91 13.14
N TRP A 16 9.90 -4.33 13.92
CA TRP A 16 10.15 -4.01 15.32
C TRP A 16 10.42 -5.28 16.14
N ALA A 17 9.63 -6.34 15.96
CA ALA A 17 9.84 -7.61 16.63
C ALA A 17 11.18 -8.26 16.24
N LEU A 18 11.49 -8.33 14.94
CA LEU A 18 12.73 -8.92 14.43
C LEU A 18 13.97 -8.15 14.92
N LYS A 19 13.90 -6.82 15.00
CA LYS A 19 15.00 -5.97 15.50
C LYS A 19 15.36 -6.25 16.96
N ASN A 20 14.39 -6.65 17.77
CA ASN A 20 14.59 -6.98 19.19
C ASN A 20 14.89 -8.47 19.42
N SER A 21 14.96 -9.27 18.36
CA SER A 21 15.24 -10.71 18.44
C SER A 21 16.71 -11.03 18.15
N ASP A 22 17.14 -12.25 18.48
CA ASP A 22 18.49 -12.72 18.18
C ASP A 22 18.69 -12.87 16.66
N PRO A 23 19.70 -12.20 16.05
CA PRO A 23 19.99 -12.28 14.62
C PRO A 23 20.25 -13.70 14.09
N ASP A 24 20.76 -14.60 14.93
CA ASP A 24 21.06 -15.98 14.57
C ASP A 24 19.90 -16.95 14.87
N ALA A 25 18.79 -16.45 15.44
CA ALA A 25 17.60 -17.25 15.67
C ALA A 25 16.99 -17.75 14.34
N LYS A 26 16.41 -18.95 14.41
CA LYS A 26 15.66 -19.55 13.30
C LYS A 26 14.39 -18.73 13.03
N CYS A 27 14.17 -18.43 11.77
CA CYS A 27 13.02 -17.71 11.24
C CYS A 27 12.39 -18.55 10.12
N PHE A 28 11.08 -18.74 10.18
CA PHE A 28 10.33 -19.45 9.14
C PHE A 28 9.57 -18.44 8.29
N TYR A 29 9.96 -18.29 7.03
CA TYR A 29 9.36 -17.36 6.10
C TYR A 29 8.43 -18.10 5.14
N SER A 30 7.14 -17.76 5.18
CA SER A 30 6.14 -18.34 4.31
C SER A 30 6.12 -17.63 2.95
N GLN A 31 6.32 -18.40 1.90
CA GLN A 31 5.96 -18.04 0.53
C GLN A 31 4.64 -18.76 0.17
N PRO A 32 3.97 -18.41 -0.96
CA PRO A 32 2.62 -18.91 -1.26
C PRO A 32 2.45 -20.42 -1.14
N ASP A 33 3.45 -21.21 -1.52
CA ASP A 33 3.38 -22.68 -1.55
C ASP A 33 4.42 -23.38 -0.67
N VAL A 34 5.35 -22.62 -0.05
CA VAL A 34 6.50 -23.20 0.67
C VAL A 34 6.83 -22.41 1.93
N LEU A 35 7.20 -23.14 2.98
CA LEU A 35 7.76 -22.58 4.21
C LEU A 35 9.28 -22.76 4.19
N VAL A 36 10.03 -21.67 4.26
CA VAL A 36 11.50 -21.69 4.17
C VAL A 36 12.09 -21.40 5.55
N GLU A 37 12.97 -22.29 6.03
CA GLU A 37 13.78 -22.05 7.23
C GLU A 37 14.98 -21.16 6.87
N ARG A 38 15.13 -20.04 7.57
CA ARG A 38 16.20 -19.04 7.44
C ARG A 38 16.58 -18.50 8.82
N THR A 39 17.51 -17.56 8.87
CA THR A 39 17.85 -16.82 10.09
C THR A 39 17.24 -15.41 10.09
N VAL A 40 17.07 -14.82 11.27
CA VAL A 40 16.57 -13.44 11.40
C VAL A 40 17.42 -12.46 10.60
N LYS A 41 18.75 -12.58 10.64
CA LYS A 41 19.67 -11.71 9.88
C LYS A 41 19.51 -11.80 8.36
N GLU A 42 19.07 -12.94 7.83
CA GLU A 42 18.80 -13.13 6.40
C GLU A 42 17.42 -12.56 6.01
N ILE A 43 16.43 -12.74 6.87
CA ILE A 43 15.04 -12.30 6.60
C ILE A 43 14.85 -10.80 6.82
N PHE A 44 15.48 -10.23 7.85
CA PHE A 44 15.33 -8.81 8.19
C PHE A 44 15.50 -7.86 6.99
N PRO A 45 16.60 -7.93 6.20
CA PRO A 45 16.76 -7.04 5.05
C PRO A 45 15.72 -7.27 3.94
N LEU A 46 15.21 -8.50 3.78
CA LEU A 46 14.16 -8.80 2.80
C LEU A 46 12.84 -8.11 3.17
N VAL A 47 12.46 -8.19 4.46
CA VAL A 47 11.26 -7.53 4.97
C VAL A 47 11.36 -6.00 4.87
N VAL A 48 12.55 -5.42 5.11
CA VAL A 48 12.78 -3.98 4.89
C VAL A 48 12.58 -3.60 3.43
N LEU A 49 13.18 -4.36 2.50
CA LEU A 49 13.07 -4.10 1.07
C LEU A 49 11.62 -4.21 0.59
N ASP A 50 10.88 -5.21 1.06
CA ASP A 50 9.49 -5.40 0.65
C ASP A 50 8.56 -4.31 1.21
N LYS A 51 8.81 -3.84 2.44
CA LYS A 51 8.15 -2.65 2.99
C LYS A 51 8.40 -1.41 2.09
N GLU A 52 9.65 -1.17 1.71
CA GLU A 52 10.01 -0.01 0.87
C GLU A 52 9.36 -0.08 -0.52
N LYS A 53 9.27 -1.27 -1.12
CA LYS A 53 8.53 -1.46 -2.39
C LYS A 53 7.06 -1.08 -2.22
N LEU A 54 6.41 -1.54 -1.14
CA LEU A 54 5.02 -1.23 -0.87
C LEU A 54 4.80 0.28 -0.64
N GLU A 55 5.69 0.94 0.10
CA GLU A 55 5.64 2.40 0.31
C GLU A 55 5.74 3.15 -1.02
N ASN A 56 6.67 2.74 -1.89
CA ASN A 56 6.83 3.34 -3.22
C ASN A 56 5.61 3.12 -4.12
N GLU A 57 4.97 1.96 -4.06
CA GLU A 57 3.75 1.67 -4.82
C GLU A 57 2.56 2.51 -4.34
N ILE A 58 2.40 2.65 -3.02
CA ILE A 58 1.37 3.52 -2.44
C ILE A 58 1.56 4.96 -2.90
N GLU A 59 2.79 5.46 -2.88
CA GLU A 59 3.10 6.82 -3.33
C GLU A 59 2.77 7.03 -4.82
N LYS A 60 3.15 6.08 -5.68
CA LYS A 60 2.78 6.11 -7.11
C LYS A 60 1.28 6.13 -7.32
N LEU A 61 0.52 5.37 -6.53
CA LEU A 61 -0.95 5.36 -6.62
C LEU A 61 -1.55 6.68 -6.15
N ARG A 62 -1.00 7.30 -5.10
CA ARG A 62 -1.43 8.62 -4.62
C ARG A 62 -1.23 9.68 -5.70
N GLN A 63 -0.06 9.70 -6.34
CA GLN A 63 0.23 10.62 -7.45
C GLN A 63 -0.75 10.44 -8.61
N ARG A 64 -1.00 9.19 -9.03
CA ARG A 64 -1.99 8.90 -10.08
C ARG A 64 -3.39 9.38 -9.74
N ILE A 65 -3.80 9.30 -8.47
CA ILE A 65 -5.11 9.80 -8.03
C ILE A 65 -5.16 11.32 -8.11
N GLU A 66 -4.10 12.02 -7.69
CA GLU A 66 -4.04 13.48 -7.77
C GLU A 66 -4.08 13.96 -9.24
N GLU A 67 -3.26 13.35 -10.09
CA GLU A 67 -3.23 13.60 -11.54
C GLU A 67 -4.61 13.40 -12.15
N LYS A 68 -5.25 12.25 -11.87
CA LYS A 68 -6.58 11.96 -12.42
C LYS A 68 -7.66 12.87 -11.87
N SER A 69 -7.58 13.27 -10.61
CA SER A 69 -8.51 14.23 -10.00
C SER A 69 -8.41 15.59 -10.69
N ARG A 70 -7.19 16.02 -11.01
CA ARG A 70 -6.93 17.27 -11.75
C ARG A 70 -7.46 17.19 -13.18
N GLU A 71 -7.24 16.08 -13.88
CA GLU A 71 -7.80 15.86 -15.21
C GLU A 71 -9.34 15.93 -15.17
N VAL A 72 -9.98 15.25 -14.23
CA VAL A 72 -11.44 15.27 -14.07
C VAL A 72 -11.95 16.71 -13.89
N GLU A 73 -11.28 17.51 -13.07
CA GLU A 73 -11.68 18.91 -12.84
C GLU A 73 -11.46 19.81 -14.07
N GLN A 74 -10.38 19.58 -14.83
CA GLN A 74 -10.14 20.26 -16.10
C GLN A 74 -11.21 19.92 -17.13
N PHE A 75 -11.59 18.64 -17.25
CA PHE A 75 -12.66 18.19 -18.13
C PHE A 75 -14.00 18.83 -17.73
N ARG A 76 -14.31 18.88 -16.42
CA ARG A 76 -15.53 19.56 -15.92
C ARG A 76 -15.58 21.02 -16.33
N THR A 77 -14.48 21.75 -16.11
CA THR A 77 -14.40 23.19 -16.41
C THR A 77 -14.49 23.44 -17.91
N THR A 78 -13.78 22.66 -18.72
CA THR A 78 -13.71 22.85 -20.18
C THR A 78 -15.06 22.61 -20.86
N PHE A 79 -15.81 21.62 -20.39
CA PHE A 79 -17.08 21.20 -21.00
C PHE A 79 -18.31 21.67 -20.21
N ASN A 80 -18.11 22.49 -19.17
CA ASN A 80 -19.17 22.98 -18.27
C ASN A 80 -20.08 21.85 -17.76
N ILE A 81 -19.48 20.70 -17.41
CA ILE A 81 -20.21 19.50 -17.00
C ILE A 81 -20.74 19.72 -15.59
N GLN A 82 -22.06 19.81 -15.45
CA GLN A 82 -22.75 19.88 -14.17
C GLN A 82 -23.13 18.47 -13.71
N LEU A 83 -22.77 18.13 -12.48
CA LEU A 83 -23.28 16.93 -11.83
C LEU A 83 -24.72 17.19 -11.40
N LEU A 84 -25.65 16.43 -11.96
CA LEU A 84 -27.01 16.32 -11.42
C LEU A 84 -26.88 15.71 -10.02
N SER A 85 -27.35 16.42 -8.99
CA SER A 85 -27.46 15.83 -7.66
C SER A 85 -28.50 14.71 -7.69
N GLU A 86 -28.42 13.79 -6.72
CA GLU A 86 -29.39 12.70 -6.58
C GLU A 86 -30.84 13.23 -6.44
N GLU A 87 -31.04 14.41 -5.86
CA GLU A 87 -32.34 15.09 -5.79
C GLU A 87 -32.87 15.53 -7.16
N GLN A 88 -32.01 15.89 -8.11
CA GLN A 88 -32.39 16.30 -9.46
C GLN A 88 -32.62 15.10 -10.40
N SER A 89 -32.00 13.96 -10.10
CA SER A 89 -32.18 12.72 -10.88
C SER A 89 -33.49 12.00 -10.55
N GLN A 90 -34.04 12.20 -9.35
CA GLN A 90 -35.35 11.67 -8.95
C GLN A 90 -36.54 12.48 -9.48
N ALA A 91 -36.28 13.65 -10.06
CA ALA A 91 -37.31 14.56 -10.59
C ALA A 91 -37.52 14.46 -12.11
N ILE A 92 -36.88 13.48 -12.78
CA ILE A 92 -36.99 13.22 -14.23
C ILE A 92 -37.70 11.88 -14.47
#